data_AF-A0A1I3JGQ5-F1
#
_entry.id   AF-A0A1I3JGQ5-F1
#
_cell.length_a   1.000
_cell.length_b   1.000
_cell.length_c   1.000
_cell.angle_alpha   90.00
_cell.angle_beta   90.00
_cell.angle_gamma   90.00
#
_symmetry.space_group_name_H-M   'P 1'
#
loop_
_entity.id
_entity.type
_entity.pdbx_description
1 polymer ?
#
loop_
_entity_poly.entity_id
_entity_poly.type
_entity_poly.pdbx_seq_one_letter_code
_entity_poly.pdbx_strand_id
1 'polypeptide(L)'
;MKEIIFAEFQKYKYQTDEIFSVLNEPIFFKKINDESKTITDLVQDFAEEFGTKTAFFSEIENEKIGQNSSKFLQYTLTSKAEVLQFWSESWEILFKNIEESPAEKWEKFGQITGKKSDFESMVLSQLSSCAFSVGQIIFLAELLQNEKNSAEKIQTKILFSQKPENTADLPENSSPVCFAKSDEVRDEYKI
;
A
#
# COMPACT_ATOMS: atom_id res chain seq x y z
N MET A 1 18.59 0.32 -5.13
CA MET A 1 17.40 0.92 -4.48
C MET A 1 16.14 0.78 -5.32
N LYS A 2 16.16 1.19 -6.60
CA LYS A 2 15.02 1.07 -7.53
C LYS A 2 14.34 -0.30 -7.47
N GLU A 3 15.11 -1.37 -7.62
CA GLU A 3 14.62 -2.75 -7.59
C GLU A 3 13.92 -3.12 -6.27
N ILE A 4 14.44 -2.67 -5.13
CA ILE A 4 13.84 -2.93 -3.81
C ILE A 4 12.49 -2.23 -3.68
N ILE A 5 12.42 -0.94 -4.07
CA ILE A 5 11.16 -0.18 -4.05
C ILE A 5 10.14 -0.81 -5.01
N PHE A 6 10.59 -1.18 -6.21
CA PHE A 6 9.74 -1.83 -7.21
C PHE A 6 9.18 -3.17 -6.69
N ALA A 7 10.02 -4.00 -6.06
CA ALA A 7 9.61 -5.25 -5.46
C ALA A 7 8.57 -5.06 -4.34
N GLU A 8 8.69 -4.00 -3.53
CA GLU A 8 7.70 -3.73 -2.47
C GLU A 8 6.34 -3.32 -3.07
N PHE A 9 6.32 -2.50 -4.12
CA PHE A 9 5.08 -2.20 -4.86
C PHE A 9 4.46 -3.47 -5.48
N GLN A 10 5.27 -4.35 -6.09
CA GLN A 10 4.79 -5.62 -6.64
C GLN A 10 4.17 -6.52 -5.57
N LYS A 11 4.78 -6.57 -4.38
CA LYS A 11 4.24 -7.31 -3.24
C LYS A 11 2.87 -6.78 -2.82
N TYR A 12 2.70 -5.47 -2.71
CA TYR A 12 1.40 -4.88 -2.38
C TYR A 12 0.33 -5.19 -3.43
N LYS A 13 0.66 -5.07 -4.72
CA LYS A 13 -0.25 -5.47 -5.80
C LYS A 13 -0.64 -6.94 -5.70
N TYR A 14 0.33 -7.83 -5.52
CA TYR A 14 0.09 -9.26 -5.38
C TYR A 14 -0.88 -9.56 -4.23
N GLN A 15 -0.66 -8.98 -3.06
CA GLN A 15 -1.51 -9.19 -1.89
C GLN A 15 -2.96 -8.78 -2.15
N THR A 16 -3.18 -7.64 -2.80
CA THR A 16 -4.53 -7.19 -3.16
C THR A 16 -5.17 -8.02 -4.26
N ASP A 17 -4.40 -8.45 -5.26
CA ASP A 17 -4.92 -9.28 -6.36
C ASP A 17 -5.43 -10.62 -5.84
N GLU A 18 -4.70 -11.24 -4.90
CA GLU A 18 -5.12 -12.46 -4.22
C GLU A 18 -6.46 -12.25 -3.49
N ILE A 19 -6.61 -11.13 -2.78
CA ILE A 19 -7.86 -10.80 -2.08
C ILE A 19 -8.99 -10.58 -3.08
N PHE A 20 -8.78 -9.79 -4.13
CA PHE A 20 -9.76 -9.54 -5.16
C PHE A 20 -10.20 -10.82 -5.89
N SER A 21 -9.33 -11.81 -6.02
CA SER A 21 -9.65 -13.10 -6.64
C SER A 21 -10.74 -13.85 -5.86
N VAL A 22 -10.73 -13.77 -4.52
CA VAL A 22 -11.66 -14.51 -3.64
C VAL A 22 -12.93 -13.72 -3.28
N LEU A 23 -12.96 -12.41 -3.53
CA LEU A 23 -14.14 -11.58 -3.24
C LEU A 23 -15.26 -11.76 -4.27
N ASN A 24 -16.49 -11.85 -3.78
CA ASN A 24 -17.69 -11.80 -4.60
C ASN A 24 -17.99 -10.37 -5.05
N GLU A 25 -18.52 -10.21 -6.28
CA GLU A 25 -18.80 -8.90 -6.88
C GLU A 25 -19.61 -7.94 -5.99
N PRO A 26 -20.69 -8.36 -5.29
CA PRO A 26 -21.45 -7.43 -4.44
C PRO A 26 -20.63 -6.81 -3.30
N ILE A 27 -19.51 -7.42 -2.89
CA ILE A 27 -18.65 -6.87 -1.83
C ILE A 27 -17.94 -5.61 -2.33
N PHE A 28 -17.57 -5.53 -3.62
CA PHE A 28 -16.84 -4.39 -4.16
C PHE A 28 -17.62 -3.08 -4.02
N PHE A 29 -18.94 -3.16 -4.16
CA PHE A 29 -19.86 -2.02 -4.14
C PHE A 29 -20.59 -1.85 -2.80
N LYS A 30 -20.29 -2.69 -1.80
CA LYS A 30 -20.98 -2.63 -0.51
C LYS A 30 -20.36 -1.55 0.37
N LYS A 31 -21.22 -0.70 0.94
CA LYS A 31 -20.89 0.20 2.03
C LYS A 31 -21.16 -0.46 3.39
N ILE A 32 -20.38 -0.11 4.40
CA ILE A 32 -20.66 -0.46 5.80
C ILE A 32 -21.76 0.45 6.34
N ASN A 33 -21.68 1.74 6.01
CA ASN A 33 -22.65 2.78 6.32
C ASN A 33 -22.60 3.87 5.23
N ASP A 34 -23.52 4.83 5.27
CA ASP A 34 -23.66 5.85 4.22
C ASP A 34 -22.40 6.70 4.00
N GLU A 35 -21.62 6.92 5.07
CA GLU A 35 -20.39 7.72 5.08
C GLU A 35 -19.15 6.92 4.66
N SER A 36 -19.22 5.58 4.69
CA SER A 36 -18.09 4.72 4.35
C SER A 36 -17.85 4.64 2.84
N LYS A 37 -16.58 4.56 2.48
CA LYS A 37 -16.15 4.21 1.12
C LYS A 37 -16.37 2.73 0.84
N THR A 38 -16.68 2.40 -0.40
CA THR A 38 -16.68 1.05 -0.95
C THR A 38 -15.27 0.65 -1.40
N ILE A 39 -15.03 -0.64 -1.70
CA ILE A 39 -13.77 -1.06 -2.32
C ILE A 39 -13.60 -0.40 -3.69
N THR A 40 -14.69 -0.24 -4.44
CA THR A 40 -14.67 0.49 -5.72
C THR A 40 -14.18 1.93 -5.56
N ASP A 41 -14.68 2.65 -4.54
CA ASP A 41 -14.23 4.03 -4.26
C ASP A 41 -12.73 4.05 -3.92
N LEU A 42 -12.26 3.09 -3.11
CA LEU A 42 -10.83 2.98 -2.75
C LEU A 42 -9.94 2.65 -3.95
N VAL A 43 -10.42 1.81 -4.88
CA VAL A 43 -9.71 1.52 -6.14
C VAL A 43 -9.63 2.77 -7.02
N GLN A 44 -10.69 3.59 -7.04
CA GLN A 44 -10.68 4.87 -7.76
C GLN A 44 -9.70 5.86 -7.14
N ASP A 45 -9.70 6.01 -5.82
CA ASP A 45 -8.73 6.86 -5.11
C ASP A 45 -7.29 6.40 -5.38
N PHE A 46 -7.04 5.09 -5.38
CA PHE A 46 -5.73 4.53 -5.70
C PHE A 46 -5.33 4.86 -7.15
N ALA A 47 -6.22 4.67 -8.11
CA ALA A 47 -5.94 5.03 -9.49
C ALA A 47 -5.67 6.53 -9.66
N GLU A 48 -6.37 7.38 -8.92
CA GLU A 48 -6.11 8.81 -8.92
C GLU A 48 -4.71 9.11 -8.38
N GLU A 49 -4.34 8.56 -7.22
CA GLU A 49 -3.05 8.82 -6.60
C GLU A 49 -1.86 8.24 -7.40
N PHE A 50 -1.99 7.02 -7.92
CA PHE A 50 -0.88 6.28 -8.53
C PHE A 50 -0.91 6.24 -10.06
N GLY A 51 -2.05 6.52 -10.68
CA GLY A 51 -2.25 6.56 -12.13
C GLY A 51 -2.29 7.97 -12.73
N THR A 52 -2.42 9.04 -11.92
CA THR A 52 -2.44 10.44 -12.43
C THR A 52 -1.14 11.21 -12.16
N LYS A 53 -0.45 10.90 -11.06
CA LYS A 53 0.73 11.62 -10.58
C LYS A 53 1.75 10.63 -10.04
N THR A 54 3.03 10.97 -10.19
CA THR A 54 4.09 10.12 -9.65
C THR A 54 5.30 10.91 -9.17
N ALA A 55 5.92 10.41 -8.11
CA ALA A 55 7.19 10.93 -7.59
C ALA A 55 8.35 10.81 -8.58
N PHE A 56 8.20 9.98 -9.63
CA PHE A 56 9.29 9.65 -10.55
C PHE A 56 9.56 10.73 -11.60
N PHE A 57 8.57 11.61 -11.83
CA PHE A 57 8.60 12.62 -12.87
C PHE A 57 8.56 14.04 -12.34
N SER A 58 9.02 14.99 -13.16
CA SER A 58 8.92 16.42 -12.90
C SER A 58 7.47 16.91 -12.93
N GLU A 59 7.24 18.12 -12.44
CA GLU A 59 5.91 18.75 -12.41
C GLU A 59 5.29 18.84 -13.82
N ILE A 60 6.08 19.19 -14.83
CA ILE A 60 5.66 19.28 -16.25
C ILE A 60 5.28 17.90 -16.83
N GLU A 61 6.01 16.87 -16.46
CA GLU A 61 5.73 15.50 -16.89
C GLU A 61 4.46 14.97 -16.20
N ASN A 62 4.29 15.26 -14.91
CA ASN A 62 3.07 14.94 -14.17
C ASN A 62 1.83 15.70 -14.69
N GLU A 63 1.97 16.94 -15.17
CA GLU A 63 0.86 17.65 -15.83
C GLU A 63 0.40 16.94 -17.10
N LYS A 64 1.32 16.41 -17.91
CA LYS A 64 0.99 15.62 -19.11
C LYS A 64 0.29 14.30 -18.76
N ILE A 65 0.73 13.64 -17.69
CA ILE A 65 0.09 12.42 -17.18
C ILE A 65 -1.31 12.75 -16.65
N GLY A 66 -1.44 13.81 -15.85
CA GLY A 66 -2.71 14.28 -15.30
C GLY A 66 -3.74 14.67 -16.38
N GLN A 67 -3.30 15.25 -17.50
CA GLN A 67 -4.21 15.54 -18.63
C GLN A 67 -4.77 14.25 -19.25
N ASN A 68 -3.94 13.22 -19.42
CA ASN A 68 -4.41 11.91 -19.89
C ASN A 68 -5.26 11.18 -18.84
N SER A 69 -5.02 11.47 -17.56
CA SER A 69 -5.65 10.79 -16.44
C SER A 69 -7.02 11.39 -16.04
N SER A 70 -7.38 12.55 -16.60
CA SER A 70 -8.75 13.09 -16.56
C SER A 70 -9.81 12.14 -17.11
N LYS A 71 -9.40 11.12 -17.88
CA LYS A 71 -10.26 10.01 -18.31
C LYS A 71 -10.63 9.08 -17.16
N PHE A 72 -9.72 8.79 -16.22
CA PHE A 72 -9.99 7.89 -15.08
C PHE A 72 -11.09 8.46 -14.15
N LEU A 73 -11.16 9.78 -14.02
CA LEU A 73 -12.13 10.49 -13.16
C LEU A 73 -13.60 10.45 -13.65
N GLN A 74 -13.86 10.00 -14.88
CA GLN A 74 -15.22 9.95 -15.44
C GLN A 74 -15.82 8.53 -15.47
N TYR A 75 -15.07 7.51 -15.06
CA TYR A 75 -15.56 6.13 -15.09
C TYR A 75 -16.40 5.81 -13.87
N THR A 76 -17.70 5.66 -14.08
CA THR A 76 -18.56 4.92 -13.14
C THR A 76 -18.29 3.43 -13.35
N LEU A 77 -17.57 2.81 -12.43
CA LEU A 77 -17.33 1.36 -12.45
C LEU A 77 -18.60 0.65 -11.99
N THR A 78 -19.10 -0.30 -12.78
CA THR A 78 -20.40 -0.96 -12.56
C THR A 78 -20.31 -2.47 -12.38
N SER A 79 -19.16 -3.07 -12.66
CA SER A 79 -18.93 -4.52 -12.50
C SER A 79 -17.58 -4.81 -11.85
N LYS A 80 -17.43 -6.01 -11.27
CA LYS A 80 -16.13 -6.45 -10.74
C LYS A 80 -15.05 -6.45 -11.83
N ALA A 81 -15.40 -6.88 -13.05
CA ALA A 81 -14.46 -6.91 -14.16
C ALA A 81 -13.89 -5.53 -14.49
N GLU A 82 -14.74 -4.50 -14.55
CA GLU A 82 -14.31 -3.11 -14.76
C GLU A 82 -13.40 -2.62 -13.63
N VAL A 83 -13.75 -2.92 -12.38
CA VAL A 83 -12.91 -2.56 -11.22
C VAL A 83 -11.53 -3.19 -11.30
N LEU A 84 -11.43 -4.48 -11.65
CA LEU A 84 -10.15 -5.18 -11.75
C LEU A 84 -9.32 -4.70 -12.94
N GLN A 85 -9.95 -4.40 -14.06
CA GLN A 85 -9.26 -3.82 -15.21
C GLN A 85 -8.66 -2.46 -14.83
N PHE A 86 -9.48 -1.59 -14.24
CA PHE A 86 -9.07 -0.26 -13.81
C PHE A 86 -7.94 -0.30 -12.78
N TRP A 87 -8.02 -1.23 -11.83
CA TRP A 87 -6.95 -1.52 -10.88
C TRP A 87 -5.66 -1.93 -11.59
N SER A 88 -5.73 -2.88 -12.53
CA SER A 88 -4.55 -3.35 -13.28
C SER A 88 -3.88 -2.24 -14.08
N GLU A 89 -4.67 -1.45 -14.82
CA GLU A 89 -4.18 -0.31 -15.60
C GLU A 89 -3.45 0.72 -14.72
N SER A 90 -3.95 0.97 -13.51
CA SER A 90 -3.33 1.89 -12.56
C SER A 90 -1.94 1.43 -12.12
N TRP A 91 -1.78 0.13 -11.86
CA TRP A 91 -0.49 -0.46 -11.53
C TRP A 91 0.47 -0.49 -12.72
N GLU A 92 -0.03 -0.78 -13.92
CA GLU A 92 0.79 -0.73 -15.14
C GLU A 92 1.39 0.67 -15.35
N ILE A 93 0.59 1.72 -15.14
CA ILE A 93 1.08 3.10 -15.19
C ILE A 93 2.15 3.33 -14.12
N LEU A 94 1.90 2.95 -12.87
CA LEU A 94 2.87 3.12 -11.79
C LEU A 94 4.19 2.41 -12.08
N PHE A 95 4.16 1.15 -12.50
CA PHE A 95 5.36 0.37 -12.80
C PHE A 95 6.12 0.92 -14.00
N LYS A 96 5.41 1.28 -15.07
CA LYS A 96 6.02 1.94 -16.23
C LYS A 96 6.74 3.22 -15.82
N ASN A 97 6.12 4.04 -14.97
CA ASN A 97 6.72 5.28 -14.48
C ASN A 97 7.99 5.02 -13.66
N ILE A 98 8.02 3.97 -12.83
CA ILE A 98 9.23 3.56 -12.12
C ILE A 98 10.30 3.10 -13.11
N GLU A 99 9.95 2.28 -14.09
CA GLU A 99 10.89 1.76 -15.09
C GLU A 99 11.53 2.87 -15.93
N GLU A 100 10.72 3.81 -16.42
CA GLU A 100 11.16 4.95 -17.26
C GLU A 100 11.92 6.03 -16.47
N SER A 101 11.92 5.97 -15.14
CA SER A 101 12.58 6.98 -14.31
C SER A 101 14.12 6.98 -14.47
N PRO A 102 14.76 8.16 -14.54
CA PRO A 102 16.20 8.27 -14.80
C PRO A 102 17.07 7.58 -13.74
N ALA A 103 18.07 6.82 -14.19
CA ALA A 103 18.95 6.04 -13.30
C ALA A 103 19.72 6.94 -12.31
N GLU A 104 20.10 8.15 -12.72
CA GLU A 104 20.86 9.10 -11.91
C GLU A 104 20.10 9.56 -10.65
N LYS A 105 18.76 9.57 -10.70
CA LYS A 105 17.93 9.87 -9.52
C LYS A 105 18.05 8.76 -8.47
N TRP A 106 18.14 7.51 -8.90
CA TRP A 106 18.25 6.34 -8.03
C TRP A 106 19.67 6.13 -7.50
N GLU A 107 20.70 6.52 -8.25
CA GLU A 107 22.10 6.45 -7.79
C GLU A 107 22.35 7.36 -6.59
N LYS A 108 21.67 8.51 -6.55
CA LYS A 108 21.74 9.46 -5.43
C LYS A 108 20.91 9.02 -4.23
N PHE A 109 20.07 8.01 -4.38
CA PHE A 109 19.16 7.55 -3.34
C PHE A 109 19.92 6.94 -2.16
N GLY A 110 19.72 7.48 -0.96
CA GLY A 110 20.34 7.04 0.28
C GLY A 110 21.75 7.60 0.48
N GLN A 111 22.23 8.48 -0.40
CA GLN A 111 23.48 9.18 -0.17
C GLN A 111 23.28 10.23 0.92
N ILE A 112 24.05 10.12 2.00
CA ILE A 112 24.07 11.12 3.08
C ILE A 112 24.74 12.37 2.54
N THR A 113 23.94 13.20 1.89
CA THR A 113 24.30 14.59 1.62
C THR A 113 23.70 15.44 2.75
N GLY A 114 24.34 16.53 3.13
CA GLY A 114 23.82 17.43 4.18
C GLY A 114 22.46 18.09 3.86
N LYS A 115 21.78 17.64 2.79
CA LYS A 115 20.48 18.09 2.33
C LYS A 115 19.64 16.87 1.94
N LYS A 116 18.43 16.75 2.48
CA LYS A 116 17.52 15.64 2.12
C LYS A 116 17.18 15.73 0.63
N SER A 117 17.27 14.62 -0.10
CA SER A 117 16.90 14.57 -1.52
C SER A 117 15.38 14.59 -1.64
N ASP A 118 14.83 15.57 -2.37
CA ASP A 118 13.39 15.69 -2.60
C ASP A 118 12.83 14.43 -3.27
N PHE A 119 13.61 13.83 -4.19
CA PHE A 119 13.25 12.59 -4.87
C PHE A 119 13.05 11.43 -3.89
N GLU A 120 13.99 11.21 -2.96
CA GLU A 120 13.88 10.14 -1.96
C GLU A 120 12.64 10.30 -1.09
N SER A 121 12.38 11.53 -0.63
CA SER A 121 11.22 11.82 0.20
C SER A 121 9.92 11.57 -0.55
N MET A 122 9.85 11.94 -1.84
CA MET A 122 8.66 11.70 -2.67
C MET A 122 8.44 10.21 -2.92
N VAL A 123 9.49 9.44 -3.24
CA VAL A 123 9.39 7.99 -3.45
C VAL A 123 8.94 7.25 -2.19
N LEU A 124 9.54 7.57 -1.03
CA LEU A 124 9.13 6.96 0.23
C LEU A 124 7.72 7.35 0.65
N SER A 125 7.31 8.59 0.37
CA SER A 125 5.92 9.02 0.58
C SER A 125 4.97 8.24 -0.32
N GLN A 126 5.30 8.07 -1.61
CA GLN A 126 4.47 7.32 -2.55
C GLN A 126 4.34 5.84 -2.13
N LEU A 127 5.44 5.21 -1.68
CA LEU A 127 5.39 3.86 -1.14
C LEU A 127 4.53 3.77 0.12
N SER A 128 4.64 4.75 1.02
CA SER A 128 3.86 4.78 2.27
C SER A 128 2.37 4.97 2.01
N SER A 129 2.01 5.88 1.10
CA SER A 129 0.62 6.04 0.63
C SER A 129 0.10 4.74 0.03
N CYS A 130 0.90 4.05 -0.79
CA CYS A 130 0.48 2.80 -1.42
C CYS A 130 0.19 1.73 -0.38
N ALA A 131 1.07 1.57 0.60
CA ALA A 131 0.87 0.64 1.72
C ALA A 131 -0.42 0.95 2.48
N PHE A 132 -0.70 2.24 2.70
CA PHE A 132 -1.91 2.69 3.40
C PHE A 132 -3.19 2.40 2.60
N SER A 133 -3.23 2.78 1.31
CA SER A 133 -4.38 2.54 0.43
C SER A 133 -4.66 1.05 0.26
N VAL A 134 -3.61 0.24 0.06
CA VAL A 134 -3.72 -1.23 0.05
C VAL A 134 -4.23 -1.75 1.39
N GLY A 135 -3.68 -1.29 2.52
CA GLY A 135 -4.14 -1.69 3.84
C GLY A 135 -5.64 -1.42 4.07
N GLN A 136 -6.16 -0.28 3.61
CA GLN A 136 -7.59 0.03 3.69
C GLN A 136 -8.44 -0.94 2.87
N ILE A 137 -8.02 -1.24 1.64
CA ILE A 137 -8.70 -2.19 0.76
C ILE A 137 -8.76 -3.57 1.42
N ILE A 138 -7.63 -4.06 1.93
CA ILE A 138 -7.53 -5.35 2.60
C ILE A 138 -8.45 -5.39 3.82
N PHE A 139 -8.37 -4.38 4.69
CA PHE A 139 -9.19 -4.30 5.89
C PHE A 139 -10.69 -4.31 5.56
N LEU A 140 -11.11 -3.49 4.59
CA LEU A 140 -12.51 -3.40 4.19
C LEU A 140 -13.01 -4.72 3.58
N ALA A 141 -12.19 -5.34 2.73
CA ALA A 141 -12.47 -6.65 2.15
C ALA A 141 -12.67 -7.72 3.22
N GLU A 142 -11.75 -7.82 4.19
CA GLU A 142 -11.84 -8.76 5.30
C GLU A 142 -13.08 -8.52 6.15
N LEU A 143 -13.37 -7.27 6.49
CA LEU A 143 -14.52 -6.90 7.30
C LEU A 143 -15.83 -7.29 6.63
N LEU A 144 -16.00 -6.92 5.36
CA LEU A 144 -17.22 -7.20 4.58
C LEU A 144 -17.40 -8.68 4.24
N GLN A 145 -16.31 -9.44 4.12
CA GLN A 145 -16.38 -10.88 3.90
C GLN A 145 -16.71 -11.65 5.20
N ASN A 146 -16.15 -11.25 6.35
CA ASN A 146 -16.42 -11.85 7.65
C ASN A 146 -17.87 -11.61 8.14
N GLU A 147 -18.51 -10.51 7.75
CA GLU A 147 -19.96 -10.33 8.00
C GLU A 147 -20.82 -11.42 7.34
N LYS A 148 -20.33 -12.08 6.28
CA LYS A 148 -21.01 -13.21 5.63
C LYS A 148 -20.60 -14.57 6.19
N ASN A 149 -19.35 -14.73 6.63
CA ASN A 149 -18.79 -16.00 7.10
C ASN A 149 -18.04 -15.81 8.43
N SER A 150 -18.72 -15.99 9.56
CA SER A 150 -18.15 -15.86 10.90
C SER A 150 -17.10 -16.93 11.28
N ALA A 151 -16.63 -17.76 10.34
CA ALA A 151 -15.76 -18.91 10.64
C ALA A 151 -14.48 -19.03 9.78
N GLU A 152 -14.34 -18.31 8.65
CA GLU A 152 -13.14 -18.40 7.81
C GLU A 152 -12.51 -17.03 7.67
N LYS A 153 -11.65 -16.69 8.63
CA LYS A 153 -10.74 -15.56 8.50
C LYS A 153 -9.96 -15.75 7.20
N ILE A 154 -10.03 -14.81 6.26
CA ILE A 154 -8.95 -14.63 5.29
C ILE A 154 -7.69 -14.65 6.12
N GLN A 155 -6.85 -15.66 5.88
CA GLN A 155 -5.69 -15.86 6.71
C GLN A 155 -4.83 -14.59 6.58
N THR A 156 -4.84 -13.77 7.62
CA THR A 156 -3.95 -12.63 7.90
C THR A 156 -2.46 -12.98 7.80
N LYS A 157 -2.17 -14.26 7.53
CA LYS A 157 -0.91 -14.81 7.03
C LYS A 157 -0.42 -14.09 5.76
N ILE A 158 -1.28 -13.64 4.84
CA ILE A 158 -0.84 -13.02 3.56
C ILE A 158 -0.10 -11.68 3.81
N LEU A 159 -0.47 -10.92 4.84
CA LEU A 159 0.14 -9.61 5.14
C LEU A 159 1.52 -9.72 5.82
N PHE A 160 1.80 -10.83 6.53
CA PHE A 160 2.99 -10.97 7.39
C PHE A 160 3.84 -12.23 7.16
N SER A 161 3.62 -13.01 6.09
CA SER A 161 4.29 -14.31 5.89
C SER A 161 5.79 -14.28 5.59
N GLN A 162 6.44 -13.12 5.47
CA GLN A 162 7.90 -13.08 5.47
C GLN A 162 8.39 -13.09 6.93
N LYS A 163 8.40 -14.29 7.52
CA LYS A 163 9.25 -14.52 8.69
C LYS A 163 10.69 -14.21 8.24
N PRO A 164 11.43 -13.32 8.92
CA PRO A 164 12.81 -13.05 8.56
C PRO A 164 13.59 -14.37 8.55
N GLU A 165 14.34 -14.60 7.47
CA GLU A 165 15.09 -15.85 7.23
C GLU A 165 16.20 -16.09 8.27
N ASN A 166 16.45 -15.11 9.15
CA ASN A 166 17.26 -15.23 10.35
C ASN A 166 16.44 -14.83 11.59
N THR A 167 15.76 -15.81 12.19
CA THR A 167 15.15 -15.66 13.53
C THR A 167 16.06 -16.17 14.65
N ALA A 168 17.34 -16.44 14.35
CA ALA A 168 18.30 -16.89 15.34
C ALA A 168 18.76 -15.80 16.32
N ASP A 169 18.64 -14.51 15.96
CA ASP A 169 19.17 -13.38 16.76
C ASP A 169 18.17 -12.21 16.92
N LEU A 170 16.88 -12.49 17.10
CA LEU A 170 15.95 -11.47 17.61
C LEU A 170 15.90 -11.60 19.14
N PRO A 171 16.40 -10.63 19.92
CA PRO A 171 16.16 -10.64 21.35
C PRO A 171 14.65 -10.58 21.60
N GLU A 172 14.18 -11.42 22.51
CA GLU A 172 12.77 -11.65 22.87
C GLU A 172 12.05 -10.42 23.48
N ASN A 173 12.55 -9.20 23.25
CA ASN A 173 12.10 -7.98 23.89
C ASN A 173 11.84 -6.82 22.91
N SER A 174 11.21 -7.10 21.76
CA SER A 174 10.58 -6.01 21.01
C SER A 174 9.27 -5.61 21.70
N SER A 175 9.43 -4.70 22.67
CA SER A 175 8.45 -3.95 23.47
C SER A 175 7.69 -4.69 24.58
N PRO A 176 8.13 -4.56 25.85
CA PRO A 176 7.30 -4.79 27.01
C PRO A 176 6.92 -3.43 27.64
N VAL A 177 6.10 -2.61 26.99
CA VAL A 177 5.33 -1.62 27.77
C VAL A 177 4.20 -2.37 28.44
N CYS A 178 4.53 -3.05 29.53
CA CYS A 178 3.67 -3.42 30.67
C CYS A 178 4.47 -4.33 31.60
N PHE A 179 5.11 -3.72 32.61
CA PHE A 179 5.50 -4.33 33.89
C PHE A 179 6.17 -5.71 33.83
N ALA A 180 7.36 -5.78 33.24
CA ALA A 180 8.30 -6.83 33.62
C ALA A 180 8.82 -6.51 35.03
N LYS A 181 8.50 -7.36 36.02
CA LYS A 181 9.20 -7.37 37.31
C LYS A 181 10.63 -7.89 37.08
N SER A 182 11.50 -7.05 36.53
CA SER A 182 12.94 -7.31 36.53
C SER A 182 13.60 -6.54 37.68
N ASP A 183 14.68 -7.09 38.22
CA ASP A 183 15.46 -6.46 39.28
C ASP A 183 16.18 -5.17 38.82
N GLU A 184 16.10 -4.86 37.52
CA GLU A 184 16.66 -3.67 36.88
C GLU A 184 15.71 -2.46 36.89
N VAL A 185 14.49 -2.61 37.44
CA VAL A 185 13.58 -1.48 37.61
C VAL A 185 14.13 -0.55 38.69
N ARG A 186 14.49 0.67 38.27
CA ARG A 186 14.94 1.74 39.18
C ARG A 186 13.93 1.93 40.32
N ASP A 187 14.45 2.08 41.54
CA ASP A 187 13.66 2.09 42.77
C ASP A 187 12.56 3.17 42.82
N GLU A 188 12.69 4.21 42.00
CA GLU A 188 11.71 5.29 41.80
C GLU A 188 10.35 4.84 41.21
N TYR A 189 10.24 3.61 40.71
CA TYR A 189 9.00 3.04 40.16
C TYR A 189 8.46 1.82 40.92
N LYS A 190 9.00 1.50 42.10
CA LYS A 190 8.44 0.48 43.00
C LYS A 190 7.41 1.16 43.92
N ILE A 191 6.12 0.90 43.67
CA ILE A 191 5.01 1.34 44.55
C ILE A 191 5.04 0.52 45.85
#